data_AF-A0A7M7JKY5-F1
#
_entry.id   AF-A0A7M7JKY5-F1
#
_cell.length_a   1.000
_cell.length_b   1.000
_cell.length_c   1.000
_cell.angle_alpha   90.00
_cell.angle_beta   90.00
_cell.angle_gamma   90.00
#
_symmetry.space_group_name_H-M   'P 1'
#
loop_
_entity.id
_entity.type
_entity.pdbx_description
1 polymer ?
#
loop_
_entity_poly.entity_id
_entity_poly.type
_entity_poly.pdbx_seq_one_letter_code
_entity_poly.pdbx_strand_id
1 'polypeptide(L)'
;MASLKVNDFVKFLVTTGIHRAGTVRAMATFAGEFGSGSGKGGGSGGSIRDAGGAMGKREAVQEEQYFRKKQAEQLAALHDHLEDEIRQHEVQIKLHEEAIKRSKAKLEASKRSTD
;
A
#
# COMPACT_ATOMS: atom_id res chain seq x y z
N MET A 1 -34.70 -23.81 -20.48
CA MET A 1 -34.51 -24.22 -19.07
C MET A 1 -33.23 -23.58 -18.54
N ALA A 2 -33.37 -22.86 -17.43
CA ALA A 2 -32.36 -22.42 -16.46
C ALA A 2 -31.00 -21.87 -16.96
N SER A 3 -30.95 -20.56 -17.22
CA SER A 3 -29.74 -19.76 -16.97
C SER A 3 -29.54 -19.65 -15.45
N LEU A 4 -28.88 -20.64 -14.84
CA LEU A 4 -28.40 -20.54 -13.46
C LEU A 4 -27.16 -19.65 -13.47
N LYS A 5 -27.39 -18.43 -13.01
CA LYS A 5 -26.48 -17.29 -13.08
C LYS A 5 -25.37 -17.49 -12.05
N VAL A 6 -24.17 -17.08 -12.43
CA VAL A 6 -22.96 -16.89 -11.59
C VAL A 6 -23.27 -16.22 -10.23
N ASN A 7 -24.39 -15.49 -10.12
CA ASN A 7 -24.92 -14.91 -8.89
C ASN A 7 -25.23 -15.92 -7.77
N ASP A 8 -25.49 -17.19 -8.08
CA ASP A 8 -25.79 -18.19 -7.05
C ASP A 8 -24.51 -18.68 -6.33
N PHE A 9 -23.36 -18.64 -7.02
CA PHE A 9 -22.07 -18.99 -6.42
C PHE A 9 -21.55 -17.89 -5.48
N VAL A 10 -21.79 -16.61 -5.81
CA VAL A 10 -21.43 -15.47 -4.94
C VAL A 10 -22.28 -15.45 -3.67
N LYS A 11 -23.57 -15.82 -3.74
CA LYS A 11 -24.43 -15.95 -2.55
C LYS A 11 -24.01 -17.10 -1.63
N PHE A 12 -23.49 -18.20 -2.17
CA PHE A 12 -22.96 -19.31 -1.38
C PHE A 12 -21.73 -18.89 -0.55
N LEU A 13 -20.85 -18.06 -1.13
CA LEU A 13 -19.67 -17.54 -0.43
C LEU A 13 -20.01 -16.52 0.66
N VAL A 14 -21.08 -15.74 0.51
CA VAL A 14 -21.48 -14.71 1.50
C VAL A 14 -22.34 -15.29 2.63
N THR A 15 -23.10 -16.37 2.39
CA THR A 15 -24.12 -16.86 3.34
C THR A 15 -23.60 -17.96 4.28
N THR A 16 -22.54 -18.68 3.89
CA THR A 16 -21.94 -19.74 4.71
C THR A 16 -20.47 -19.48 4.92
N GLY A 17 -20.15 -18.55 5.82
CA GLY A 17 -18.77 -18.10 6.01
C GLY A 17 -18.51 -17.40 7.34
N ILE A 18 -18.56 -18.16 8.44
CA ILE A 18 -17.74 -17.96 9.64
C ILE A 18 -18.12 -16.74 10.51
N HIS A 19 -18.92 -17.05 11.53
CA HIS A 19 -18.87 -16.37 12.83
C HIS A 19 -17.48 -16.56 13.43
N ARG A 20 -16.55 -15.64 13.16
CA ARG A 20 -15.35 -15.52 13.98
C ARG A 20 -15.62 -14.46 15.05
N ALA A 21 -16.00 -14.95 16.21
CA ALA A 21 -15.88 -14.23 17.47
C ALA A 21 -14.44 -13.72 17.61
N GLY A 22 -14.23 -12.45 17.30
CA GLY A 22 -13.03 -11.70 17.58
C GLY A 22 -13.45 -10.48 18.38
N THR A 23 -13.18 -10.51 19.68
CA THR A 23 -13.44 -9.44 20.63
C THR A 23 -12.80 -8.14 20.13
N VAL A 24 -13.61 -7.22 19.60
CA VAL A 24 -13.16 -5.86 19.31
C VAL A 24 -12.99 -5.18 20.67
N ARG A 25 -11.75 -5.10 21.14
CA ARG A 25 -11.39 -4.26 22.28
C ARG A 25 -11.57 -2.81 21.83
N ALA A 26 -12.74 -2.23 22.12
CA ALA A 26 -12.94 -0.80 22.05
C ALA A 26 -12.05 -0.14 23.11
N MET A 27 -10.83 0.28 22.73
CA MET A 27 -10.01 1.15 23.57
C MET A 27 -10.44 2.58 23.36
N ALA A 28 -11.18 3.02 24.37
CA ALA A 28 -11.57 4.37 24.74
C ALA A 28 -10.83 5.51 24.04
N THR A 29 -11.66 6.40 23.49
CA THR A 29 -11.48 7.85 23.45
C THR A 29 -10.85 8.39 24.74
N PHE A 30 -9.52 8.41 24.82
CA PHE A 30 -8.80 9.32 25.71
C PHE A 30 -7.74 10.02 24.87
N ALA A 31 -8.13 11.20 24.38
CA ALA A 31 -7.20 12.20 23.87
C ALA A 31 -6.23 12.58 25.01
N GLY A 32 -5.10 11.89 25.09
CA GLY A 32 -3.93 12.36 25.79
C GLY A 32 -3.26 13.40 24.90
N GLU A 33 -3.12 14.62 25.42
CA GLU A 33 -2.40 15.71 24.77
C GLU A 33 -0.97 15.23 24.43
N PHE A 34 -0.56 15.36 23.17
CA PHE A 34 0.78 15.04 22.71
C PHE A 34 1.80 15.77 23.62
N GLY A 35 2.68 15.01 24.29
CA GLY A 35 3.71 15.55 25.19
C GLY A 35 3.36 15.55 26.69
N SER A 36 2.34 14.80 27.13
CA SER A 36 1.92 14.73 28.54
C SER A 36 2.66 13.71 29.43
N GLY A 37 3.82 13.22 28.99
CA GLY A 37 4.60 12.23 29.76
C GLY A 37 4.08 10.79 29.64
N SER A 38 4.87 9.84 30.14
CA SER A 38 4.67 8.40 29.97
C SER A 38 3.33 7.96 30.57
N GLY A 39 2.56 7.24 29.75
CA GLY A 39 1.28 6.65 30.16
C GLY A 39 0.03 7.23 29.51
N LYS A 40 0.12 8.32 28.72
CA LYS A 40 -1.03 8.93 28.03
C LYS A 40 -0.88 9.06 26.50
N GLY A 41 -0.33 8.04 25.85
CA GLY A 41 -0.39 7.89 24.39
C GLY A 41 0.88 8.21 23.59
N GLY A 42 1.98 8.58 24.25
CA GLY A 42 3.31 8.66 23.64
C GLY A 42 4.29 7.80 24.42
N GLY A 43 4.95 6.85 23.75
CA GLY A 43 5.94 5.95 24.36
C GLY A 43 7.03 6.70 25.13
N SER A 44 7.52 6.10 26.21
CA SER A 44 8.49 6.67 27.16
C SER A 44 9.82 7.03 26.47
N GLY A 45 9.90 8.24 25.89
CA GLY A 45 11.06 8.78 25.19
C GLY A 45 12.16 9.32 26.10
N GLY A 46 12.38 8.70 27.26
CA GLY A 46 13.36 9.14 28.27
C GLY A 46 12.84 10.22 29.23
N SER A 47 13.58 10.44 30.32
CA SER A 47 13.21 11.26 31.49
C SER A 47 12.81 12.71 31.18
N ILE A 48 13.18 13.23 30.00
CA ILE A 48 12.90 14.61 29.56
C ILE A 48 11.47 14.74 29.01
N ARG A 49 11.02 13.75 28.23
CA ARG A 49 9.64 13.68 27.70
C ARG A 49 8.64 13.30 28.79
N ASP A 50 9.10 12.56 29.78
CA ASP A 50 8.31 12.08 30.92
C ASP A 50 7.95 13.19 31.92
N ALA A 51 8.83 14.18 32.09
CA ALA A 51 8.62 15.30 33.02
C ALA A 51 7.59 16.34 32.53
N GLY A 52 7.11 16.27 31.28
CA GLY A 52 5.98 17.07 30.80
C GLY A 52 6.17 18.61 30.88
N GLY A 53 7.39 19.11 30.68
CA GLY A 53 7.72 20.54 30.75
C GLY A 53 7.70 21.28 29.38
N ALA A 54 7.89 22.60 29.40
CA ALA A 54 7.94 23.43 28.19
C ALA A 54 9.07 23.04 27.21
N MET A 55 10.16 22.46 27.70
CA MET A 55 11.24 21.90 26.87
C MET A 55 10.81 20.59 26.21
N GLY A 56 10.17 19.67 26.94
CA GLY A 56 9.64 18.41 26.38
C GLY A 56 8.54 18.63 25.33
N LYS A 57 7.71 19.68 25.46
CA LYS A 57 6.75 20.08 24.42
C LYS A 57 7.45 20.60 23.14
N ARG A 58 8.52 21.38 23.27
CA ARG A 58 9.30 21.88 22.11
C ARG A 58 10.06 20.76 21.39
N GLU A 59 10.63 19.83 22.13
CA GLU A 59 11.31 18.66 21.57
C GLU A 59 10.31 17.74 20.86
N ALA A 60 9.13 17.52 21.42
CA ALA A 60 8.09 16.72 20.77
C ALA A 60 7.64 17.30 19.42
N VAL A 61 7.51 18.62 19.29
CA VAL A 61 7.15 19.28 18.03
C VAL A 61 8.25 19.17 16.98
N GLN A 62 9.52 19.33 17.38
CA GLN A 62 10.65 19.19 16.46
C GLN A 62 10.79 17.75 15.95
N GLU A 63 10.66 16.78 16.86
CA GLU A 63 10.63 15.37 16.47
C GLU A 63 9.47 15.08 15.50
N GLU A 64 8.25 15.56 15.79
CA GLU A 64 7.10 15.36 14.91
C GLU A 64 7.35 15.94 13.51
N GLN A 65 7.92 17.14 13.41
CA GLN A 65 8.26 17.74 12.12
C GLN A 65 9.30 16.92 11.36
N TYR A 66 10.32 16.41 12.04
CA TYR A 66 11.34 15.56 11.43
C TYR A 66 10.74 14.25 10.90
N PHE A 67 9.92 13.57 11.69
CA PHE A 67 9.26 12.33 11.27
C PHE A 67 8.27 12.55 10.13
N ARG A 68 7.50 13.65 10.14
CA ARG A 68 6.62 13.98 9.02
C ARG A 68 7.40 14.22 7.73
N LYS A 69 8.52 14.95 7.78
CA LYS A 69 9.39 15.15 6.61
C LYS A 69 9.96 13.82 6.11
N LYS A 70 10.47 12.98 7.01
CA LYS A 70 10.99 11.65 6.66
C LYS A 70 9.93 10.75 6.03
N GLN A 71 8.70 10.76 6.53
CA GLN A 71 7.59 10.00 5.94
C GLN A 71 7.24 10.54 4.54
N ALA A 72 7.20 11.86 4.36
CA ALA A 72 6.96 12.47 3.06
C ALA A 72 8.08 12.13 2.05
N GLU A 73 9.35 12.18 2.47
CA GLU A 73 10.50 11.76 1.65
C GLU A 73 10.40 10.30 1.22
N GLN A 74 10.03 9.40 2.14
CA GLN A 74 9.87 7.98 1.84
C GLN A 74 8.71 7.72 0.87
N LEU A 75 7.59 8.42 1.04
CA LEU A 75 6.44 8.32 0.13
C LEU A 75 6.77 8.84 -1.27
N ALA A 76 7.50 9.96 -1.37
CA ALA A 76 7.96 10.49 -2.64
C ALA A 76 8.91 9.51 -3.34
N ALA A 77 9.90 8.97 -2.62
CA ALA A 77 10.83 7.99 -3.19
C ALA A 77 10.12 6.71 -3.68
N LEU A 78 9.08 6.26 -2.95
CA LEU A 78 8.27 5.11 -3.38
C LEU A 78 7.48 5.42 -4.65
N HIS A 79 6.91 6.62 -4.73
CA HIS A 79 6.18 7.08 -5.92
C HIS A 79 7.10 7.13 -7.15
N ASP A 80 8.27 7.77 -7.03
CA ASP A 80 9.24 7.89 -8.11
C ASP A 80 9.71 6.51 -8.60
N HIS A 81 9.96 5.57 -7.67
CA HIS A 81 10.33 4.20 -8.01
C HIS A 81 9.23 3.48 -8.81
N LEU A 82 7.96 3.64 -8.42
CA LEU A 82 6.84 3.04 -9.15
C LEU A 82 6.68 3.66 -10.54
N GLU A 83 6.90 4.97 -10.69
CA GLU A 83 6.90 5.62 -12.01
C GLU A 83 8.04 5.11 -12.91
N ASP A 84 9.23 4.90 -12.34
CA ASP A 84 10.36 4.28 -13.05
C ASP A 84 10.02 2.85 -13.52
N GLU A 85 9.44 2.02 -12.64
CA GLU A 85 9.02 0.65 -12.97
C GLU A 85 7.99 0.65 -14.11
N ILE A 86 6.97 1.51 -14.04
CA ILE A 86 5.95 1.64 -15.08
C ILE A 86 6.61 1.98 -16.42
N ARG A 87 7.51 2.97 -16.45
CA ARG A 87 8.23 3.35 -17.69
C ARG A 87 9.06 2.21 -18.25
N GLN A 88 9.75 1.47 -17.39
CA GLN A 88 10.52 0.30 -17.82
C GLN A 88 9.62 -0.79 -18.41
N HIS A 89 8.49 -1.07 -17.80
CA HIS A 89 7.53 -2.04 -18.32
C HIS A 89 6.91 -1.60 -19.65
N GLU A 90 6.58 -0.32 -19.81
CA GLU A 90 6.10 0.21 -21.10
C GLU A 90 7.12 0.03 -22.23
N VAL A 91 8.41 0.26 -21.94
CA VAL A 91 9.49 0.03 -22.91
C VAL A 91 9.60 -1.46 -23.26
N GLN A 92 9.55 -2.35 -22.26
CA GLN A 92 9.60 -3.80 -22.49
C GLN A 92 8.42 -4.30 -23.33
N ILE A 93 7.20 -3.81 -23.06
CA ILE A 93 6.00 -4.14 -23.83
C ILE A 93 6.21 -3.78 -25.30
N LYS A 94 6.65 -2.55 -25.59
CA LYS A 94 6.91 -2.10 -26.98
C LYS A 94 7.91 -2.99 -27.70
N LEU A 95 9.02 -3.33 -27.04
CA LEU A 95 10.04 -4.23 -27.61
C LEU A 95 9.48 -5.63 -27.89
N HIS A 96 8.66 -6.17 -26.99
CA HIS A 96 8.00 -7.45 -27.18
C HIS A 96 6.97 -7.43 -28.31
N GLU A 97 6.19 -6.36 -28.43
CA GLU A 97 5.25 -6.18 -29.54
C GLU A 97 5.94 -6.15 -30.90
N GLU A 98 7.06 -5.44 -31.01
CA GLU A 98 7.89 -5.43 -32.22
C GLU A 98 8.46 -6.81 -32.54
N ALA A 99 8.94 -7.54 -31.54
CA ALA A 99 9.43 -8.90 -31.71
C ALA A 99 8.32 -9.84 -32.21
N ILE A 100 7.11 -9.74 -31.64
CA ILE A 100 5.94 -10.50 -32.09
C ILE A 100 5.60 -10.14 -33.55
N LYS A 101 5.61 -8.85 -33.90
CA LYS A 101 5.35 -8.40 -35.28
C LYS A 101 6.36 -8.98 -36.27
N ARG A 102 7.66 -8.97 -35.93
CA ARG A 102 8.71 -9.61 -36.74
C ARG A 102 8.49 -11.11 -36.90
N SER A 103 8.17 -11.81 -35.80
CA SER A 103 7.90 -13.25 -35.83
C SER A 103 6.66 -13.61 -36.67
N LYS A 104 5.59 -12.80 -36.57
CA LYS A 104 4.41 -12.95 -37.43
C LYS A 104 4.75 -12.76 -38.91
N ALA A 105 5.54 -11.74 -39.26
CA ALA A 105 5.97 -11.52 -40.64
C ALA A 105 6.79 -12.70 -41.20
N LYS A 106 7.70 -13.26 -40.39
CA LYS A 106 8.46 -14.48 -40.77
C LYS A 106 7.56 -15.70 -40.97
N LEU A 107 6.56 -15.88 -40.11
CA LEU A 107 5.60 -16.97 -40.23
C LEU A 107 4.80 -16.86 -41.54
N GLU A 108 4.30 -15.67 -41.87
CA GLU A 108 3.56 -15.44 -43.12
C GLU A 108 4.45 -15.63 -44.36
N ALA A 109 5.71 -15.22 -44.30
CA ALA A 109 6.67 -15.49 -45.38
C ALA A 109 6.92 -16.99 -45.57
N SER A 110 7.07 -17.75 -44.47
CA SER A 110 7.25 -19.20 -44.51
C SER A 110 6.03 -19.91 -45.10
N LYS A 111 4.81 -19.50 -44.72
CA LYS A 111 3.56 -20.08 -45.27
C LYS A 111 3.46 -19.89 -46.78
N ARG A 112 3.77 -18.69 -47.29
CA ARG A 112 3.77 -18.40 -48.74
C ARG A 112 4.80 -19.19 -49.54
N SER A 113 5.86 -19.69 -48.90
CA SER A 113 6.87 -20.52 -49.58
C SER A 113 6.54 -22.02 -49.60
N THR A 114 5.55 -22.45 -48.82
CA THR A 114 5.11 -23.84 -48.74
C THR A 114 3.87 -24.16 -49.57
N ASP A 115 3.24 -23.14 -50.17
CA ASP A 115 2.17 -23.24 -51.18
C ASP A 115 2.76 -23.02 -52.59
#